data_AF-A0A1W9WSI5-F1
#
_entry.id   AF-A0A1W9WSI5-F1
#
_cell.length_a   1.000
_cell.length_b   1.000
_cell.length_c   1.000
_cell.angle_alpha   90.00
_cell.angle_beta   90.00
_cell.angle_gamma   90.00
#
_symmetry.space_group_name_H-M   'P 1'
#
loop_
_entity.id
_entity.type
_entity.pdbx_description
1 polymer ?
#
loop_
_entity_poly.entity_id
_entity_poly.type
_entity_poly.pdbx_seq_one_letter_code
_entity_poly.pdbx_strand_id
1 'polypeptide(L)'
;MKIAITIWGNRISPVFDAAHTLLVTRIKNKTISKKNYISFDPQSHQDLIKILNKNEITTLICGAISTKPADFIVKNNIKLISFVTGNALDFIDSFASSQTIDQGHVMPGCNIGSCHCKKFKHL
;
A
#
# COMPACT_ATOMS: atom_id res chain seq x y z
N MET A 1 -8.60 9.97 4.72
CA MET A 1 -7.16 9.72 4.47
C MET A 1 -6.90 9.60 2.97
N LYS A 2 -5.65 9.77 2.50
CA LYS A 2 -5.28 9.54 1.10
C LYS A 2 -4.28 8.39 1.03
N ILE A 3 -4.60 7.40 0.21
CA ILE A 3 -3.86 6.14 0.14
C ILE A 3 -3.27 5.96 -1.24
N ALA A 4 -2.17 5.21 -1.31
CA ALA A 4 -1.62 4.68 -2.55
C ALA A 4 -1.46 3.17 -2.44
N ILE A 5 -1.68 2.46 -3.54
CA ILE A 5 -1.50 1.02 -3.65
C ILE A 5 -0.54 0.73 -4.78
N THR A 6 0.49 -0.06 -4.51
CA THR A 6 1.35 -0.59 -5.58
C THR A 6 0.59 -1.65 -6.38
N ILE A 7 0.47 -1.44 -7.70
CA ILE A 7 -0.32 -2.32 -8.57
C ILE A 7 0.51 -2.89 -9.73
N TRP A 8 0.06 -4.04 -10.22
CA TRP A 8 0.43 -4.63 -11.49
C TRP A 8 -0.85 -5.02 -12.24
N GLY A 9 -1.18 -4.30 -13.32
CA GLY A 9 -2.50 -4.40 -13.96
C GLY A 9 -3.61 -4.02 -12.98
N ASN A 10 -4.59 -4.91 -12.78
CA ASN A 10 -5.69 -4.70 -11.83
C ASN A 10 -5.43 -5.31 -10.44
N ARG A 11 -4.23 -5.82 -10.18
CA ARG A 11 -3.88 -6.53 -8.94
C ARG A 11 -2.95 -5.70 -8.08
N ILE A 12 -3.02 -5.89 -6.77
CA ILE A 12 -1.96 -5.44 -5.87
C ILE A 12 -0.69 -6.18 -6.26
N SER A 13 0.41 -5.44 -6.44
CA SER A 13 1.68 -6.05 -6.86
C SER A 13 2.15 -7.04 -5.78
N PRO A 14 2.42 -8.31 -6.13
CA PRO A 14 2.84 -9.32 -5.15
C PRO A 14 4.13 -8.96 -4.43
N VAL A 15 5.03 -8.24 -5.11
CA VAL A 15 6.26 -7.68 -4.56
C VAL A 15 6.35 -6.21 -4.95
N PHE A 16 6.83 -5.38 -4.01
CA PHE A 16 7.01 -3.94 -4.21
C PHE A 16 7.93 -3.65 -5.41
N ASP A 17 9.02 -4.41 -5.55
CA ASP A 17 10.03 -4.18 -6.58
C ASP A 17 9.54 -4.41 -8.02
N ALA A 18 8.41 -5.11 -8.20
CA ALA A 18 7.78 -5.34 -9.51
C ALA A 18 6.72 -4.28 -9.87
N ALA A 19 6.40 -3.38 -8.95
CA ALA A 19 5.37 -2.37 -9.16
C ALA A 19 5.95 -1.12 -9.83
N HIS A 20 5.33 -0.68 -10.92
CA HIS A 20 5.67 0.58 -11.60
C HIS A 20 4.53 1.59 -11.60
N THR A 21 3.44 1.28 -10.89
CA THR A 21 2.25 2.15 -10.83
C THR A 21 1.66 2.16 -9.43
N LEU A 22 1.32 3.36 -8.98
CA LEU A 22 0.53 3.61 -7.78
C LEU A 22 -0.92 3.89 -8.19
N LEU A 23 -1.85 3.15 -7.61
CA LEU A 23 -3.26 3.51 -7.59
C LEU A 23 -3.53 4.39 -6.36
N VAL A 24 -3.87 5.65 -6.60
CA VAL A 24 -4.08 6.67 -5.57
C VAL A 24 -5.57 6.98 -5.46
N THR A 25 -6.08 6.98 -4.22
CA THR A 25 -7.45 7.42 -3.94
C THR A 25 -7.55 8.08 -2.57
N ARG A 26 -8.64 8.83 -2.35
CA ARG A 26 -8.98 9.42 -1.06
C ARG A 26 -10.17 8.68 -0.48
N ILE A 27 -10.05 8.26 0.78
CA ILE A 27 -11.15 7.68 1.55
C ILE A 27 -11.72 8.77 2.46
N LYS A 28 -13.02 9.06 2.32
CA LYS A 28 -13.79 9.99 3.16
C LYS A 28 -15.17 9.37 3.43
N ASN A 29 -15.62 9.39 4.68
CA ASN A 29 -16.93 8.86 5.09
C ASN A 29 -17.21 7.44 4.56
N LYS A 30 -16.21 6.54 4.68
CA LYS A 30 -16.27 5.15 4.20
C LYS A 30 -16.45 4.96 2.69
N THR A 31 -16.22 6.01 1.91
CA THR A 31 -16.32 5.98 0.44
C THR A 31 -15.02 6.43 -0.20
N ILE A 32 -14.75 5.89 -1.39
CA ILE A 32 -13.59 6.30 -2.18
C ILE A 32 -13.94 7.44 -3.12
N SER A 33 -12.98 8.34 -3.30
CA SER A 33 -13.05 9.40 -4.30
C SER A 33 -12.42 8.94 -5.62
N LYS A 34 -12.22 9.89 -6.54
CA LYS A 34 -11.55 9.66 -7.83
C LYS A 34 -10.24 8.87 -7.67
N LYS A 35 -10.11 7.84 -8.50
CA LYS A 35 -8.93 7.00 -8.67
C LYS A 35 -7.97 7.70 -9.63
N ASN A 36 -6.71 7.82 -9.23
CA ASN A 36 -5.62 8.33 -10.07
C ASN A 36 -4.51 7.29 -10.15
N TYR A 37 -3.84 7.22 -11.30
CA TYR A 37 -2.71 6.31 -11.52
C TYR A 37 -1.44 7.14 -11.70
N ILE A 38 -0.40 6.80 -10.95
CA ILE A 38 0.88 7.52 -10.98
C ILE A 38 2.00 6.51 -11.22
N SER A 39 2.78 6.72 -12.27
CA SER A 39 3.99 5.92 -12.52
C SER A 39 5.07 6.26 -11.50
N PHE A 40 5.81 5.24 -11.06
CA PHE A 40 6.97 5.41 -10.20
C PHE A 40 8.01 4.33 -10.49
N ASP A 41 9.25 4.57 -10.05
CA ASP A 41 10.32 3.57 -10.07
C ASP A 41 10.53 3.03 -8.65
N PRO A 42 10.32 1.72 -8.40
CA PRO A 42 10.53 1.13 -7.08
C PRO A 42 12.00 1.16 -6.63
N GLN A 43 12.96 1.30 -7.55
CA GLN A 43 14.37 1.41 -7.19
C GLN A 43 14.74 2.82 -6.67
N SER A 44 14.01 3.86 -7.11
CA SER A 44 14.21 5.23 -6.66
C SER A 44 13.35 5.59 -5.45
N HIS A 45 13.80 5.12 -4.27
CA HIS A 45 13.12 5.35 -3.00
C HIS A 45 12.88 6.84 -2.69
N GLN A 46 13.84 7.71 -2.99
CA GLN A 46 13.71 9.16 -2.76
C GLN A 46 12.61 9.77 -3.63
N ASP A 47 12.52 9.38 -4.89
CA ASP A 47 11.50 9.89 -5.79
C ASP A 47 10.13 9.34 -5.45
N LEU A 48 10.04 8.07 -4.99
CA LEU A 48 8.80 7.57 -4.40
C LEU A 48 8.33 8.46 -3.25
N ILE A 49 9.18 8.81 -2.28
CA ILE A 49 8.79 9.69 -1.18
C ILE A 49 8.35 11.07 -1.67
N LYS A 50 9.04 11.66 -2.65
CA LYS A 50 8.61 12.93 -3.25
C LYS A 50 7.23 12.80 -3.88
N ILE A 51 6.96 11.71 -4.61
CA ILE A 51 5.65 11.43 -5.20
C ILE A 51 4.59 11.31 -4.11
N LEU A 52 4.85 10.53 -3.06
CA LEU A 52 3.91 10.34 -1.94
C LEU A 52 3.58 11.67 -1.25
N ASN A 53 4.61 12.44 -0.89
CA ASN A 53 4.46 13.73 -0.21
C ASN A 53 3.76 14.78 -1.08
N LYS A 54 4.18 14.93 -2.35
CA LYS A 54 3.55 15.86 -3.29
C LYS A 54 2.06 15.57 -3.49
N ASN A 55 1.69 14.30 -3.41
CA ASN A 55 0.31 13.87 -3.52
C ASN A 55 -0.40 13.75 -2.18
N GLU A 56 0.18 14.22 -1.06
CA GLU A 56 -0.42 14.15 0.29
C GLU A 56 -0.87 12.73 0.68
N ILE A 57 -0.16 11.71 0.20
CA ILE A 57 -0.46 10.32 0.52
C ILE A 57 0.03 10.06 1.94
N THR A 58 -0.83 9.53 2.78
CA THR A 58 -0.52 9.23 4.19
C THR A 58 -0.27 7.73 4.42
N THR A 59 -0.76 6.88 3.52
CA THR A 59 -0.69 5.42 3.65
C THR A 59 -0.30 4.78 2.32
N LEU A 60 0.74 3.96 2.31
CA LEU A 60 1.12 3.09 1.20
C LEU A 60 0.74 1.64 1.50
N ILE A 61 0.11 0.99 0.52
CA ILE A 61 -0.35 -0.39 0.58
C ILE A 61 0.38 -1.20 -0.50
N CYS A 62 0.96 -2.33 -0.12
CA CYS A 62 1.73 -3.17 -1.04
C CYS A 62 1.69 -4.65 -0.68
N GLY A 63 2.17 -5.48 -1.60
CA GLY A 63 2.49 -6.88 -1.32
C GLY A 63 3.75 -7.01 -0.46
N ALA A 64 4.56 -8.02 -0.73
CA ALA A 64 5.82 -8.20 -0.04
C ALA A 64 6.80 -7.06 -0.36
N ILE A 65 7.54 -6.60 0.65
CA ILE A 65 8.51 -5.50 0.54
C ILE A 65 9.72 -5.82 1.41
N SER A 66 10.91 -5.56 0.91
CA SER A 66 12.15 -5.76 1.67
C SER A 66 12.32 -4.69 2.75
N THR A 67 13.14 -4.96 3.78
CA THR A 67 13.28 -4.09 4.94
C THR A 67 13.79 -2.69 4.60
N LYS A 68 14.68 -2.56 3.62
CA LYS A 68 15.30 -1.27 3.24
C LYS A 68 14.26 -0.26 2.70
N PRO A 69 13.48 -0.56 1.64
CA PRO A 69 12.41 0.32 1.20
C PRO A 69 11.37 0.57 2.29
N ALA A 70 10.98 -0.48 3.03
CA ALA A 70 9.97 -0.36 4.08
C ALA A 70 10.39 0.60 5.20
N ASP A 71 11.63 0.48 5.70
CA ASP A 71 12.18 1.40 6.70
C ASP A 71 12.29 2.82 6.14
N PHE A 72 12.64 2.98 4.86
CA PHE A 72 12.70 4.29 4.22
C PHE A 72 11.32 4.97 4.15
N ILE A 73 10.28 4.22 3.82
CA ILE A 73 8.88 4.70 3.77
C ILE A 73 8.42 5.14 5.17
N VAL A 74 8.60 4.29 6.18
CA VAL A 74 8.16 4.57 7.55
C VAL A 74 8.92 5.75 8.16
N LYS A 75 10.23 5.87 7.92
CA LYS A 75 11.05 7.02 8.38
C LYS A 75 10.59 8.36 7.79
N ASN A 76 9.88 8.35 6.68
CA ASN A 76 9.31 9.54 6.04
C ASN A 76 7.84 9.78 6.42
N ASN A 77 7.39 9.24 7.57
CA ASN A 77 6.04 9.43 8.12
C ASN A 77 4.90 8.94 7.22
N ILE A 78 5.19 7.97 6.35
CA ILE A 78 4.17 7.28 5.55
C ILE A 78 3.81 5.97 6.26
N LYS A 79 2.52 5.78 6.56
CA LYS A 79 2.01 4.51 7.09
C LYS A 79 2.18 3.43 6.03
N LEU A 80 2.84 2.33 6.36
CA LEU A 80 3.05 1.21 5.44
C LEU A 80 2.18 0.02 5.85
N ILE A 81 1.36 -0.45 4.93
CA ILE A 81 0.62 -1.70 5.04
C ILE A 81 1.18 -2.65 3.97
N SER A 82 1.83 -3.72 4.40
CA SER A 82 2.46 -4.70 3.51
C SER A 82 1.77 -6.07 3.59
N PHE A 83 2.19 -6.97 2.71
CA PHE A 83 1.66 -8.34 2.59
C PHE A 83 0.18 -8.40 2.20
N VAL A 84 -0.27 -7.43 1.40
CA VAL A 84 -1.62 -7.38 0.84
C VAL A 84 -1.63 -7.96 -0.57
N THR A 85 -2.69 -8.68 -0.94
CA THR A 85 -2.86 -9.32 -2.24
C THR A 85 -4.28 -9.17 -2.78
N GLY A 86 -4.49 -9.64 -4.01
CA GLY A 86 -5.79 -9.67 -4.68
C GLY A 86 -5.97 -8.53 -5.68
N ASN A 87 -7.22 -8.30 -6.07
CA ASN A 87 -7.62 -7.21 -6.94
C ASN A 87 -7.55 -5.87 -6.18
N ALA A 88 -6.90 -4.86 -6.78
CA ALA A 88 -6.67 -3.59 -6.12
C ALA A 88 -7.94 -2.77 -5.94
N LEU A 89 -8.90 -2.87 -6.86
CA LEU A 89 -10.18 -2.16 -6.77
C LEU A 89 -11.07 -2.78 -5.69
N ASP A 90 -11.22 -4.10 -5.71
CA ASP A 90 -12.02 -4.83 -4.72
C ASP A 90 -11.48 -4.60 -3.30
N PHE A 91 -10.14 -4.62 -3.15
CA PHE A 91 -9.49 -4.31 -1.89
C PHE A 91 -9.79 -2.87 -1.42
N ILE A 92 -9.70 -1.87 -2.30
CA ILE A 92 -9.96 -0.47 -1.93
C ILE A 92 -11.39 -0.28 -1.46
N ASP A 93 -12.35 -0.89 -2.15
CA ASP A 93 -13.77 -0.76 -1.84
C ASP A 93 -14.09 -1.42 -0.50
N SER A 94 -13.56 -2.63 -0.24
CA SER A 94 -13.68 -3.27 1.08
C SER A 94 -13.00 -2.45 2.18
N PHE A 95 -11.72 -2.07 1.98
CA PHE A 95 -10.93 -1.33 2.96
C PHE A 95 -11.54 0.05 3.30
N ALA A 96 -12.16 0.73 2.33
CA ALA A 96 -12.85 1.98 2.59
C ALA A 96 -14.05 1.80 3.53
N SER A 97 -14.79 0.70 3.37
CA SER A 97 -15.99 0.42 4.17
C SER A 97 -15.69 -0.03 5.61
N SER A 98 -14.70 -0.90 5.77
CA SER A 98 -14.39 -1.58 7.04
C SER A 98 -13.23 -0.95 7.81
N GLN A 99 -12.34 -0.23 7.10
CA GLN A 99 -11.03 0.19 7.59
C GLN A 99 -10.16 -0.97 8.12
N THR A 100 -10.49 -2.20 7.73
CA THR A 100 -9.76 -3.42 8.09
C THR A 100 -9.37 -4.19 6.82
N ILE A 101 -8.37 -5.07 6.95
CA ILE A 101 -7.96 -5.94 5.85
C ILE A 101 -8.65 -7.27 6.03
N ASP A 102 -9.46 -7.67 5.04
CA ASP A 102 -10.11 -8.97 5.04
C ASP A 102 -9.07 -10.09 4.84
N GLN A 103 -9.33 -11.26 5.41
CA GLN A 103 -8.44 -12.43 5.29
C GLN A 103 -8.17 -12.82 3.83
N GLY A 104 -9.12 -12.59 2.92
CA GLY A 104 -8.94 -12.83 1.48
C GLY A 104 -7.92 -11.92 0.80
N HIS A 105 -7.54 -10.82 1.44
CA HIS A 105 -6.55 -9.87 0.94
C HIS A 105 -5.19 -10.00 1.63
N VAL A 106 -4.98 -11.00 2.49
CA VAL A 106 -3.71 -11.26 3.15
C VAL A 106 -2.91 -12.28 2.35
N MET A 107 -1.62 -12.04 2.14
CA MET A 107 -0.76 -13.03 1.49
C MET A 107 -0.69 -14.33 2.33
N PRO A 108 -0.72 -15.52 1.70
CA PRO A 108 -0.57 -16.78 2.40
C PRO A 108 0.79 -16.86 3.13
N GLY A 109 0.79 -17.48 4.31
CA GLY A 109 1.98 -17.52 5.20
C GLY A 109 2.26 -16.21 5.95
N CYS A 110 1.52 -15.14 5.65
CA CYS A 110 1.57 -13.90 6.41
C CYS A 110 0.35 -13.80 7.31
N ASN A 111 0.53 -13.90 8.62
CA ASN A 111 -0.51 -13.55 9.57
C ASN A 111 -0.29 -12.11 10.01
N ILE A 112 -1.26 -11.24 9.75
CA ILE A 112 -1.29 -9.86 10.29
C ILE A 112 -1.21 -9.85 11.82
N GLY A 113 -1.47 -11.01 12.47
CA GLY A 113 -1.24 -11.28 13.90
C GLY A 113 0.14 -11.84 14.30
N SER A 114 0.86 -12.61 13.48
CA SER A 114 2.00 -13.44 13.96
C SER A 114 3.25 -13.49 13.07
N CYS A 115 3.38 -12.67 12.02
CA CYS A 115 4.66 -12.54 11.33
C CYS A 115 5.76 -12.01 12.26
N HIS A 116 6.90 -12.71 12.32
CA HIS A 116 8.12 -12.33 13.05
C HIS A 116 8.73 -10.99 12.59
N CYS A 117 8.22 -10.38 11.51
CA CYS A 117 8.48 -8.98 11.15
C CYS A 117 7.61 -8.03 12.00
N LYS A 118 7.91 -7.90 13.30
CA LYS A 118 7.20 -6.99 14.23
C LYS A 118 7.30 -5.49 13.87
N LYS A 119 8.07 -5.11 12.85
CA LYS A 119 8.39 -3.71 12.53
C LYS A 119 7.29 -2.92 11.80
N PHE A 120 6.35 -3.58 11.13
CA PHE A 120 5.41 -2.91 10.20
C PHE A 120 3.94 -2.99 10.65
N LYS A 121 3.71 -3.22 11.95
CA LYS A 121 2.38 -3.19 12.55
C LYS A 121 2.10 -1.84 13.20
N HIS A 122 1.85 -0.82 12.40
CA HIS A 122 1.09 0.32 12.90
C HIS A 122 -0.26 0.28 12.22
N LEU A 123 -1.25 -0.29 12.94
CA LEU A 123 -2.67 -0.04 12.69
C LEU A 123 -3.04 1.22 13.46
#